data_AF-A0A6B0VKC0-F1
#
_entry.id   AF-A0A6B0VKC0-F1
#
_cell.length_a   1.000
_cell.length_b   1.000
_cell.length_c   1.000
_cell.angle_alpha   90.00
_cell.angle_beta   90.00
_cell.angle_gamma   90.00
#
_symmetry.space_group_name_H-M   'P 1'
#
loop_
_entity.id
_entity.type
_entity.pdbx_description
1 polymer ?
#
loop_
_entity_poly.entity_id
_entity_poly.type
_entity_poly.pdbx_seq_one_letter_code
_entity_poly.pdbx_strand_id
1 'polypeptide(L)'
;MPTDDSRPIDRRRVIQVLGAGGALALAGCLGDDEDTADETNGAEDDTSGDEDEMNGDKDDTTGAEESELASLEPTPEGDSLSEDDIQALVAAFDDEPMNDAQQEANSYTPRHVWKWVSDENFIGLHFNEPNPEEATELDYITIGQKGLFTEESQPSEEFTHFHQHTADGWEDGHGGETGDEGYWLTHIAVREIEYPFHDEPIEPQVDYGFMPTPPEEGSEGHETDWETPDGGEGDLSAEDRDVLIEAFDDSWTEGQDDAPHGTPAHVWKWVSEETFLFLHFDDPAVEEAENLIYFGMGKRGQFTSDDIPAGQADEFTHFHKHEADSWDAGHGGQDAEQWGAWLVHHATRDHEMPWGDVEVGVDREFMPTEAPE
;
A
#
# COMPACT_ATOMS: atom_id res chain seq x y z
N MET A 1 -36.35 30.37 29.65
CA MET A 1 -35.84 29.21 30.40
C MET A 1 -36.86 28.11 30.26
N PRO A 2 -36.57 27.17 29.36
CA PRO A 2 -35.98 25.91 29.79
C PRO A 2 -34.63 25.64 29.11
N THR A 3 -33.78 24.91 29.83
CA THR A 3 -32.51 24.33 29.39
C THR A 3 -32.80 22.97 28.79
N ASP A 4 -32.33 22.71 27.58
CA ASP A 4 -32.20 21.36 27.04
C ASP A 4 -30.70 21.08 26.89
N ASP A 5 -30.24 20.08 27.63
CA ASP A 5 -28.84 19.73 27.86
C ASP A 5 -28.70 18.31 27.30
N SER A 6 -28.56 18.20 25.98
CA SER A 6 -28.31 16.94 25.28
C SER A 6 -26.80 16.73 25.20
N ARG A 7 -26.28 15.92 26.12
CA ARG A 7 -24.91 15.38 26.04
C ARG A 7 -24.89 14.21 25.03
N PRO A 8 -23.84 14.10 24.20
CA PRO A 8 -23.67 12.93 23.34
C PRO A 8 -23.37 11.67 24.17
N ILE A 9 -23.85 10.55 23.65
CA ILE A 9 -23.73 9.21 24.26
C ILE A 9 -22.33 8.69 23.95
N ASP A 10 -21.52 8.59 24.98
CA ASP A 10 -20.23 7.89 24.99
C ASP A 10 -20.47 6.38 24.77
N ARG A 11 -20.03 5.85 23.61
CA ARG A 11 -20.23 4.47 23.17
C ARG A 11 -19.09 3.52 23.56
N ARG A 12 -18.15 3.91 24.42
CA ARG A 12 -17.06 3.01 24.83
C ARG A 12 -17.46 2.09 25.99
N ARG A 13 -17.30 0.77 25.75
CA ARG A 13 -17.31 -0.40 26.66
C ARG A 13 -18.64 -1.09 26.95
N VAL A 14 -18.82 -2.30 26.42
CA VAL A 14 -19.04 -3.54 27.23
C VAL A 14 -18.69 -4.78 26.38
N ILE A 15 -17.49 -5.37 26.52
CA ILE A 15 -17.31 -6.84 26.61
C ILE A 15 -16.15 -7.12 27.58
N GLN A 16 -16.45 -7.83 28.67
CA GLN A 16 -15.47 -8.35 29.62
C GLN A 16 -15.27 -9.86 29.39
N VAL A 17 -14.02 -10.23 29.14
CA VAL A 17 -13.20 -11.30 29.75
C VAL A 17 -13.85 -12.66 30.00
N LEU A 18 -13.25 -13.71 29.42
CA LEU A 18 -12.89 -14.97 30.11
C LEU A 18 -11.81 -15.73 29.29
N GLY A 19 -10.62 -15.95 29.86
CA GLY A 19 -9.72 -17.00 29.36
C GLY A 19 -8.24 -16.84 29.71
N ALA A 20 -7.84 -17.30 30.89
CA ALA A 20 -6.46 -17.35 31.36
C ALA A 20 -5.64 -18.49 30.70
N GLY A 21 -4.36 -18.26 30.43
CA GLY A 21 -3.39 -19.34 30.16
C GLY A 21 -2.00 -18.83 29.77
N GLY A 22 -1.18 -18.46 30.76
CA GLY A 22 0.16 -17.95 30.53
C GLY A 22 1.18 -18.99 30.04
N ALA A 23 2.18 -18.50 29.31
CA ALA A 23 3.56 -18.99 29.34
C ALA A 23 4.52 -17.82 29.14
N LEU A 24 5.28 -17.50 30.19
CA LEU A 24 6.47 -16.66 30.14
C LEU A 24 7.58 -17.43 29.42
N ALA A 25 8.06 -16.93 28.28
CA ALA A 25 9.38 -17.28 27.76
C ALA A 25 10.33 -16.10 28.04
N LEU A 26 11.35 -16.38 28.83
CA LEU A 26 12.36 -15.43 29.29
C LEU A 26 13.35 -15.13 28.17
N ALA A 27 13.64 -13.84 28.01
CA ALA A 27 14.73 -13.28 27.24
C ALA A 27 16.09 -13.94 27.54
N GLY A 28 16.86 -14.18 26.49
CA GLY A 28 18.27 -14.55 26.55
C GLY A 28 19.13 -13.53 25.82
N CYS A 29 19.63 -12.53 26.53
CA CYS A 29 20.74 -11.68 26.11
C CYS A 29 22.09 -12.32 26.49
N LEU A 30 23.16 -11.79 25.87
CA LEU A 30 24.60 -11.85 26.20
C LEU A 30 25.38 -12.96 25.47
N GLY A 31 26.44 -12.69 24.69
CA GLY A 31 27.37 -11.55 24.70
C GLY A 31 28.66 -11.89 25.45
N ASP A 32 29.80 -11.66 24.78
CA ASP A 32 31.20 -11.59 25.24
C ASP A 32 32.10 -12.85 25.30
N ASP A 33 32.96 -12.93 24.28
CA ASP A 33 34.41 -12.68 24.30
C ASP A 33 35.48 -13.71 24.76
N GLU A 34 36.60 -13.57 24.03
CA GLU A 34 38.03 -13.84 24.35
C GLU A 34 38.70 -15.19 23.97
N ASP A 35 39.50 -15.08 22.88
CA ASP A 35 40.97 -15.28 22.83
C ASP A 35 41.60 -16.68 22.96
N THR A 36 42.26 -17.15 21.88
CA THR A 36 43.73 -17.01 21.64
C THR A 36 44.30 -18.04 20.64
N ALA A 37 45.05 -17.49 19.67
CA ALA A 37 46.40 -17.86 19.19
C ALA A 37 46.68 -19.23 18.52
N ASP A 38 47.18 -19.14 17.27
CA ASP A 38 48.60 -19.33 16.89
C ASP A 38 48.88 -20.24 15.67
N GLU A 39 49.32 -19.58 14.61
CA GLU A 39 50.44 -19.87 13.70
C GLU A 39 50.62 -21.18 12.88
N THR A 40 50.62 -20.94 11.55
CA THR A 40 51.65 -21.25 10.52
C THR A 40 52.02 -22.69 10.12
N ASN A 41 51.88 -22.93 8.80
CA ASN A 41 52.94 -23.30 7.82
C ASN A 41 52.54 -24.42 6.85
N GLY A 42 52.95 -24.26 5.58
CA GLY A 42 53.44 -25.39 4.79
C GLY A 42 52.89 -25.48 3.36
N ALA A 43 53.68 -24.96 2.42
CA ALA A 43 53.49 -25.04 0.98
C ALA A 43 53.96 -26.39 0.39
N GLU A 44 53.43 -26.68 -0.82
CA GLU A 44 54.01 -27.44 -1.95
C GLU A 44 54.33 -28.94 -1.78
N ASP A 45 53.75 -29.84 -2.61
CA ASP A 45 54.30 -30.22 -3.93
C ASP A 45 53.74 -31.57 -4.47
N ASP A 46 53.50 -31.58 -5.78
CA ASP A 46 53.45 -32.65 -6.80
C ASP A 46 53.09 -34.11 -6.46
N THR A 47 52.11 -34.67 -7.19
CA THR A 47 52.42 -35.71 -8.22
C THR A 47 51.27 -36.01 -9.19
N SER A 48 51.70 -36.22 -10.44
CA SER A 48 50.99 -36.50 -11.69
C SER A 48 50.29 -37.86 -11.81
N GLY A 49 49.21 -37.88 -12.60
CA GLY A 49 48.98 -38.86 -13.67
C GLY A 49 48.10 -40.06 -13.32
N ASP A 50 46.92 -40.14 -13.93
CA ASP A 50 46.65 -41.14 -14.96
C ASP A 50 45.37 -40.82 -15.73
N GLU A 51 45.47 -41.00 -17.05
CA GLU A 51 44.41 -40.88 -18.04
C GLU A 51 43.55 -42.14 -17.99
N ASP A 52 42.23 -42.01 -17.90
CA ASP A 52 41.31 -43.06 -18.35
C ASP A 52 40.07 -42.41 -18.96
N GLU A 53 40.08 -42.37 -20.30
CA GLU A 53 38.90 -42.15 -21.12
C GLU A 53 37.95 -43.35 -20.99
N MET A 54 36.74 -43.13 -20.47
CA MET A 54 35.59 -43.97 -20.83
C MET A 54 34.37 -43.09 -21.14
N ASN A 55 34.06 -43.03 -22.44
CA ASN A 55 32.74 -42.71 -22.97
C ASN A 55 31.70 -43.68 -22.40
N GLY A 56 30.57 -43.18 -21.92
CA GLY A 56 29.41 -44.02 -21.63
C GLY A 56 28.27 -43.29 -20.94
N ASP A 57 27.20 -43.10 -21.69
CA ASP A 57 25.82 -42.79 -21.28
C ASP A 57 25.53 -41.46 -20.58
N LYS A 58 24.87 -40.62 -21.38
CA LYS A 58 23.69 -39.86 -20.98
C LYS A 58 22.77 -40.78 -20.16
N ASP A 59 22.70 -40.56 -18.87
CA ASP A 59 21.49 -40.89 -18.13
C ASP A 59 20.95 -39.63 -17.50
N ASP A 60 19.74 -39.34 -17.96
CA ASP A 60 18.95 -38.14 -17.86
C ASP A 60 18.09 -38.33 -16.61
N THR A 61 18.68 -38.08 -15.43
CA THR A 61 17.97 -38.23 -14.15
C THR A 61 18.53 -37.26 -13.11
N THR A 62 18.25 -35.98 -13.32
CA THR A 62 17.90 -35.09 -12.22
C THR A 62 16.57 -34.45 -12.59
N GLY A 63 15.48 -35.17 -12.31
CA GLY A 63 14.19 -34.52 -12.13
C GLY A 63 14.38 -33.55 -10.99
N ALA A 64 14.57 -32.28 -11.35
CA ALA A 64 14.05 -31.21 -10.52
C ALA A 64 12.56 -31.51 -10.46
N GLU A 65 12.05 -31.76 -9.26
CA GLU A 65 10.63 -31.60 -9.04
C GLU A 65 10.38 -30.11 -9.32
N GLU A 66 9.87 -29.84 -10.52
CA GLU A 66 9.31 -28.54 -10.88
C GLU A 66 8.33 -28.16 -9.76
N SER A 67 8.36 -26.91 -9.32
CA SER A 67 7.40 -26.39 -8.33
C SER A 67 6.00 -26.84 -8.73
N GLU A 68 5.29 -27.54 -7.84
CA GLU A 68 3.97 -28.08 -8.17
C GLU A 68 2.94 -26.95 -8.39
N LEU A 69 3.21 -25.75 -7.88
CA LEU A 69 2.41 -24.54 -8.07
C LEU A 69 3.06 -23.62 -9.10
N ALA A 70 2.59 -23.69 -10.34
CA ALA A 70 3.11 -22.88 -11.46
C ALA A 70 2.27 -21.63 -11.76
N SER A 71 1.16 -21.39 -11.03
CA SER A 71 0.22 -20.28 -11.25
C SER A 71 -0.29 -20.18 -12.68
N LEU A 72 -0.59 -21.32 -13.32
CA LEU A 72 -1.02 -21.38 -14.72
C LEU A 72 -2.55 -21.25 -14.89
N GLU A 73 -3.29 -21.41 -13.81
CA GLU A 73 -4.73 -21.12 -13.80
C GLU A 73 -4.94 -19.62 -13.55
N PRO A 74 -5.98 -19.01 -14.14
CA PRO A 74 -6.31 -17.62 -13.85
C PRO A 74 -6.49 -17.39 -12.36
N THR A 75 -5.86 -16.33 -11.84
CA THR A 75 -6.12 -15.82 -10.49
C THR A 75 -7.65 -15.69 -10.31
N PRO A 76 -8.24 -16.22 -9.22
CA PRO A 76 -9.67 -16.11 -8.96
C PRO A 76 -10.17 -14.67 -9.05
N GLU A 77 -11.44 -14.50 -9.44
CA GLU A 77 -12.11 -13.20 -9.37
C GLU A 77 -12.27 -12.80 -7.90
N GLY A 78 -11.99 -11.52 -7.62
CA GLY A 78 -12.32 -10.91 -6.34
C GLY A 78 -13.82 -10.69 -6.17
N ASP A 79 -14.22 -10.39 -4.94
CA ASP A 79 -15.56 -9.90 -4.66
C ASP A 79 -15.57 -8.36 -4.74
N SER A 80 -16.63 -7.78 -5.31
CA SER A 80 -16.87 -6.34 -5.12
C SER A 80 -17.26 -6.06 -3.67
N LEU A 81 -16.96 -4.84 -3.19
CA LEU A 81 -17.32 -4.43 -1.83
C LEU A 81 -18.81 -4.63 -1.54
N SER A 82 -19.12 -5.32 -0.45
CA SER A 82 -20.47 -5.37 0.07
C SER A 82 -20.83 -4.08 0.81
N GLU A 83 -22.13 -3.89 1.10
CA GLU A 83 -22.58 -2.77 1.94
C GLU A 83 -21.91 -2.79 3.33
N ASP A 84 -21.66 -3.98 3.89
CA ASP A 84 -20.97 -4.13 5.18
C ASP A 84 -19.48 -3.78 5.06
N ASP A 85 -18.82 -4.12 3.93
CA ASP A 85 -17.42 -3.74 3.68
C ASP A 85 -17.27 -2.22 3.54
N ILE A 86 -18.16 -1.57 2.79
CA ILE A 86 -18.17 -0.12 2.63
C ILE A 86 -18.35 0.55 3.99
N GLN A 87 -19.30 0.09 4.81
CA GLN A 87 -19.49 0.62 6.16
C GLN A 87 -18.27 0.41 7.06
N ALA A 88 -17.60 -0.74 6.97
CA ALA A 88 -16.37 -1.01 7.72
C ALA A 88 -15.24 -0.07 7.29
N LEU A 89 -15.04 0.13 5.98
CA LEU A 89 -14.03 1.05 5.44
C LEU A 89 -14.33 2.50 5.82
N VAL A 90 -15.58 2.96 5.68
CA VAL A 90 -15.99 4.32 6.10
C VAL A 90 -15.77 4.53 7.59
N ALA A 91 -16.02 3.51 8.43
CA ALA A 91 -15.76 3.59 9.86
C ALA A 91 -14.26 3.53 10.21
N ALA A 92 -13.44 2.85 9.40
CA ALA A 92 -12.00 2.75 9.59
C ALA A 92 -11.25 3.99 9.09
N PHE A 93 -11.84 4.75 8.17
CA PHE A 93 -11.28 5.99 7.61
C PHE A 93 -12.06 7.20 8.12
N ASP A 94 -12.06 7.38 9.45
CA ASP A 94 -12.90 8.36 10.15
C ASP A 94 -12.22 9.70 10.49
N ASP A 95 -11.07 10.00 9.89
CA ASP A 95 -10.38 11.28 10.12
C ASP A 95 -10.92 12.40 9.22
N GLU A 96 -10.74 13.64 9.68
CA GLU A 96 -11.30 14.85 9.09
C GLU A 96 -10.19 15.89 8.82
N PRO A 97 -9.28 15.63 7.85
CA PRO A 97 -8.20 16.55 7.50
C PRO A 97 -8.70 17.89 6.92
N MET A 98 -9.97 17.98 6.54
CA MET A 98 -10.63 19.17 6.00
C MET A 98 -11.60 19.77 7.01
N ASN A 99 -11.71 21.10 7.03
CA ASN A 99 -12.64 21.80 7.93
C ASN A 99 -14.13 21.43 7.69
N ASP A 100 -14.99 21.71 8.68
CA ASP A 100 -16.43 21.44 8.64
C ASP A 100 -17.14 21.99 7.38
N ALA A 101 -16.69 23.14 6.86
CA ALA A 101 -17.32 23.79 5.70
C ALA A 101 -17.18 22.93 4.42
N GLN A 102 -16.14 22.11 4.35
CA GLN A 102 -15.86 21.21 3.25
C GLN A 102 -16.53 19.83 3.40
N GLN A 103 -17.15 19.55 4.56
CA GLN A 103 -17.84 18.30 4.83
C GLN A 103 -19.33 18.33 4.43
N GLU A 104 -19.87 19.48 4.01
CA GLU A 104 -21.28 19.59 3.65
C GLU A 104 -21.62 18.81 2.38
N ALA A 105 -22.48 17.78 2.54
CA ALA A 105 -22.85 16.89 1.45
C ALA A 105 -23.54 17.62 0.27
N ASN A 106 -22.90 17.60 -0.90
CA ASN A 106 -23.45 18.11 -2.16
C ASN A 106 -23.18 17.09 -3.28
N SER A 107 -23.53 17.37 -4.54
CA SER A 107 -23.36 16.42 -5.65
C SER A 107 -21.91 15.95 -5.89
N TYR A 108 -20.92 16.60 -5.28
CA TYR A 108 -19.48 16.34 -5.44
C TYR A 108 -18.73 16.07 -4.12
N THR A 109 -19.39 16.12 -2.95
CA THR A 109 -18.67 16.04 -1.66
C THR A 109 -19.51 15.52 -0.49
N PRO A 110 -18.90 14.92 0.55
CA PRO A 110 -17.62 14.21 0.51
C PRO A 110 -17.84 12.75 0.10
N ARG A 111 -17.41 12.43 -1.12
CA ARG A 111 -17.18 11.05 -1.55
C ARG A 111 -15.98 10.40 -0.84
N HIS A 112 -15.23 11.19 -0.07
CA HIS A 112 -13.95 10.81 0.49
C HIS A 112 -14.04 10.50 1.98
N VAL A 113 -13.25 9.53 2.40
CA VAL A 113 -12.98 9.20 3.80
C VAL A 113 -11.47 9.05 3.97
N TRP A 114 -10.92 9.41 5.14
CA TRP A 114 -9.48 9.61 5.32
C TRP A 114 -8.98 8.91 6.57
N LYS A 115 -7.69 8.54 6.55
CA LYS A 115 -6.99 8.03 7.71
C LYS A 115 -5.59 8.62 7.76
N TRP A 116 -5.28 9.36 8.83
CA TRP A 116 -3.93 9.79 9.14
C TRP A 116 -3.04 8.57 9.37
N VAL A 117 -1.85 8.63 8.79
CA VAL A 117 -0.86 7.56 8.93
C VAL A 117 0.49 8.11 9.40
N SER A 118 0.71 9.42 9.33
CA SER A 118 1.84 10.10 9.97
C SER A 118 1.44 11.54 10.37
N ASP A 119 2.38 12.30 10.92
CA ASP A 119 2.20 13.72 11.23
C ASP A 119 1.92 14.60 9.99
N GLU A 120 2.28 14.11 8.80
CA GLU A 120 2.17 14.87 7.54
C GLU A 120 1.37 14.16 6.45
N ASN A 121 1.11 12.87 6.59
CA ASN A 121 0.50 12.06 5.54
C ASN A 121 -0.78 11.38 6.00
N PHE A 122 -1.75 11.33 5.08
CA PHE A 122 -2.94 10.49 5.21
C PHE A 122 -3.14 9.64 3.96
N ILE A 123 -3.91 8.58 4.12
CA ILE A 123 -4.48 7.80 3.02
C ILE A 123 -5.98 8.08 2.92
N GLY A 124 -6.56 7.90 1.74
CA GLY A 124 -7.96 8.17 1.49
C GLY A 124 -8.62 7.16 0.56
N LEU A 125 -9.93 7.06 0.70
CA LEU A 125 -10.81 6.30 -0.20
C LEU A 125 -11.82 7.27 -0.83
N HIS A 126 -11.97 7.23 -2.14
CA HIS A 126 -12.93 8.04 -2.90
C HIS A 126 -14.00 7.12 -3.51
N PHE A 127 -15.24 7.21 -3.01
CA PHE A 127 -16.36 6.40 -3.46
C PHE A 127 -17.17 7.01 -4.63
N ASN A 128 -17.98 6.18 -5.27
CA ASN A 128 -18.82 6.60 -6.40
C ASN A 128 -19.98 7.55 -6.02
N GLU A 129 -20.38 7.59 -4.75
CA GLU A 129 -21.49 8.40 -4.25
C GLU A 129 -21.03 9.49 -3.26
N PRO A 130 -21.62 10.70 -3.30
CA PRO A 130 -21.25 11.79 -2.39
C PRO A 130 -21.48 11.53 -0.91
N ASN A 131 -22.34 10.58 -0.56
CA ASN A 131 -22.42 10.05 0.79
C ASN A 131 -21.78 8.66 0.77
N PRO A 132 -20.63 8.43 1.45
CA PRO A 132 -19.97 7.14 1.47
C PRO A 132 -20.86 6.01 2.02
N GLU A 133 -21.81 6.32 2.91
CA GLU A 133 -22.79 5.34 3.40
C GLU A 133 -23.81 4.88 2.34
N GLU A 134 -23.93 5.61 1.23
CA GLU A 134 -24.80 5.27 0.09
C GLU A 134 -24.01 4.68 -1.09
N ALA A 135 -22.68 4.61 -0.98
CA ALA A 135 -21.80 4.12 -2.02
C ALA A 135 -22.02 2.64 -2.32
N THR A 136 -21.65 2.24 -3.53
CA THR A 136 -21.64 0.84 -3.97
C THR A 136 -20.30 0.41 -4.53
N GLU A 137 -19.43 1.35 -4.86
CA GLU A 137 -18.16 1.11 -5.53
C GLU A 137 -17.10 2.10 -5.02
N LEU A 138 -15.85 1.66 -4.98
CA LEU A 138 -14.69 2.50 -4.77
C LEU A 138 -14.14 2.96 -6.12
N ASP A 139 -13.94 4.27 -6.29
CA ASP A 139 -13.43 4.87 -7.53
C ASP A 139 -11.90 5.07 -7.43
N TYR A 140 -11.41 5.69 -6.34
CA TYR A 140 -9.97 5.91 -6.14
C TYR A 140 -9.50 5.54 -4.74
N ILE A 141 -8.21 5.24 -4.64
CA ILE A 141 -7.44 5.47 -3.42
C ILE A 141 -6.57 6.72 -3.57
N THR A 142 -6.27 7.37 -2.45
CA THR A 142 -5.52 8.63 -2.41
C THR A 142 -4.43 8.56 -1.35
N ILE A 143 -3.29 9.17 -1.64
CA ILE A 143 -2.27 9.53 -0.64
C ILE A 143 -2.19 11.06 -0.64
N GLY A 144 -2.24 11.65 0.54
CA GLY A 144 -2.12 13.10 0.72
C GLY A 144 -0.99 13.45 1.68
N GLN A 145 -0.20 14.47 1.32
CA GLN A 145 0.85 15.04 2.16
C GLN A 145 0.59 16.51 2.43
N LYS A 146 0.75 16.95 3.68
CA LYS A 146 0.71 18.36 4.09
C LYS A 146 1.68 19.18 3.24
N GLY A 147 1.30 20.40 2.90
CA GLY A 147 2.19 21.33 2.23
C GLY A 147 1.57 22.68 1.97
N LEU A 148 2.32 23.50 1.24
CA LEU A 148 1.87 24.76 0.68
C LEU A 148 1.60 24.61 -0.81
N PHE A 149 0.71 25.42 -1.37
CA PHE A 149 0.47 25.47 -2.80
C PHE A 149 1.61 26.19 -3.54
N THR A 150 2.76 25.53 -3.67
CA THR A 150 3.98 26.01 -4.33
C THR A 150 4.73 24.85 -4.98
N GLU A 151 5.56 25.12 -6.00
CA GLU A 151 6.41 24.10 -6.63
C GLU A 151 7.40 23.49 -5.63
N GLU A 152 7.93 24.28 -4.70
CA GLU A 152 8.93 23.85 -3.72
C GLU A 152 8.37 22.98 -2.59
N SER A 153 7.06 23.08 -2.34
CA SER A 153 6.39 22.27 -1.31
C SER A 153 5.66 21.06 -1.89
N GLN A 154 5.58 20.95 -3.22
CA GLN A 154 5.08 19.76 -3.91
C GLN A 154 6.10 18.63 -3.72
N PRO A 155 5.71 17.45 -3.19
CA PRO A 155 6.67 16.39 -2.85
C PRO A 155 7.41 15.85 -4.08
N SER A 156 6.65 15.59 -5.15
CA SER A 156 7.15 15.16 -6.45
C SER A 156 6.15 15.53 -7.55
N GLU A 157 6.53 15.37 -8.82
CA GLU A 157 5.63 15.63 -9.96
C GLU A 157 4.38 14.73 -9.98
N GLU A 158 4.34 13.66 -9.18
CA GLU A 158 3.27 12.67 -9.13
C GLU A 158 2.09 13.11 -8.23
N PHE A 159 2.32 14.08 -7.34
CA PHE A 159 1.30 14.72 -6.53
C PHE A 159 0.65 15.86 -7.32
N THR A 160 -0.20 15.52 -8.28
CA THR A 160 -0.70 16.47 -9.28
C THR A 160 -1.84 17.36 -8.80
N HIS A 161 -2.46 17.03 -7.66
CA HIS A 161 -3.65 17.70 -7.16
C HIS A 161 -3.41 18.32 -5.79
N PHE A 162 -3.83 19.55 -5.58
CA PHE A 162 -3.74 20.27 -4.32
C PHE A 162 -5.13 20.64 -3.82
N HIS A 163 -5.36 20.42 -2.53
CA HIS A 163 -6.59 20.81 -1.87
C HIS A 163 -6.30 21.59 -0.58
N GLN A 164 -6.82 22.81 -0.47
CA GLN A 164 -6.77 23.58 0.77
C GLN A 164 -7.55 22.89 1.87
N HIS A 165 -7.02 22.94 3.10
CA HIS A 165 -7.65 22.33 4.27
C HIS A 165 -8.71 23.24 4.95
N THR A 166 -8.71 24.54 4.64
CA THR A 166 -9.54 25.56 5.32
C THR A 166 -10.46 26.39 4.41
N ALA A 167 -10.88 25.85 3.26
CA ALA A 167 -11.75 26.58 2.33
C ALA A 167 -13.20 26.75 2.85
N ASP A 168 -13.96 27.68 2.24
CA ASP A 168 -15.38 27.94 2.55
C ASP A 168 -16.34 26.85 2.01
N GLY A 169 -15.80 25.91 1.24
CA GLY A 169 -16.51 24.78 0.64
C GLY A 169 -15.54 23.94 -0.18
N TRP A 170 -15.92 22.70 -0.52
CA TRP A 170 -15.03 21.76 -1.19
C TRP A 170 -14.53 22.24 -2.54
N GLU A 171 -15.43 22.72 -3.39
CA GLU A 171 -15.06 23.26 -4.71
C GLU A 171 -14.11 24.46 -4.59
N ASP A 172 -14.23 25.25 -3.52
CA ASP A 172 -13.37 26.40 -3.26
C ASP A 172 -11.98 26.01 -2.74
N GLY A 173 -11.81 24.77 -2.26
CA GLY A 173 -10.52 24.25 -1.80
C GLY A 173 -9.65 23.67 -2.91
N HIS A 174 -10.17 23.51 -4.14
CA HIS A 174 -9.39 23.03 -5.27
C HIS A 174 -8.29 24.04 -5.67
N GLY A 175 -7.02 23.65 -5.51
CA GLY A 175 -5.88 24.55 -5.70
C GLY A 175 -5.82 25.65 -4.64
N GLY A 176 -5.25 26.82 -4.97
CA GLY A 176 -5.18 27.96 -4.05
C GLY A 176 -4.43 29.15 -4.62
N GLU A 177 -4.19 30.16 -3.78
CA GLU A 177 -3.16 31.17 -3.99
C GLU A 177 -1.78 30.59 -3.60
N THR A 178 -0.71 31.10 -4.21
CA THR A 178 0.66 30.66 -3.92
C THR A 178 0.96 30.77 -2.41
N GLY A 179 1.31 29.65 -1.79
CA GLY A 179 1.62 29.58 -0.36
C GLY A 179 0.42 29.26 0.54
N ASP A 180 -0.77 29.00 0.00
CA ASP A 180 -1.90 28.50 0.79
C ASP A 180 -1.61 27.12 1.38
N GLU A 181 -2.07 26.88 2.61
CA GLU A 181 -1.89 25.63 3.35
C GLU A 181 -2.92 24.56 2.93
N GLY A 182 -2.46 23.33 2.74
CA GLY A 182 -3.33 22.24 2.33
C GLY A 182 -2.56 20.96 2.08
N TYR A 183 -3.04 20.16 1.14
CA TYR A 183 -2.52 18.83 0.88
C TYR A 183 -2.24 18.63 -0.60
N TRP A 184 -1.05 18.13 -0.89
CA TRP A 184 -0.67 17.57 -2.18
C TRP A 184 -1.14 16.11 -2.24
N LEU A 185 -1.86 15.73 -3.28
CA LEU A 185 -2.55 14.46 -3.42
C LEU A 185 -2.15 13.73 -4.70
N THR A 186 -1.97 12.41 -4.59
CA THR A 186 -1.91 11.47 -5.72
C THR A 186 -3.12 10.55 -5.66
N HIS A 187 -3.75 10.31 -6.81
CA HIS A 187 -4.95 9.47 -6.94
C HIS A 187 -4.64 8.24 -7.79
N ILE A 188 -5.11 7.08 -7.35
CA ILE A 188 -4.99 5.82 -8.09
C ILE A 188 -6.39 5.29 -8.34
N ALA A 189 -6.79 5.24 -9.61
CA ALA A 189 -8.07 4.68 -10.02
C ALA A 189 -8.03 3.17 -9.84
N VAL A 190 -9.03 2.60 -9.18
CA VAL A 190 -9.05 1.16 -8.85
C VAL A 190 -9.99 0.35 -9.74
N ARG A 191 -10.74 1.01 -10.62
CA ARG A 191 -11.68 0.40 -11.56
C ARG A 191 -11.82 1.28 -12.80
N GLU A 192 -12.58 0.82 -13.79
CA GLU A 192 -13.01 1.69 -14.89
C GLU A 192 -14.00 2.74 -14.36
N ILE A 193 -13.71 4.02 -14.58
CA ILE A 193 -14.57 5.13 -14.11
C ILE A 193 -14.82 6.16 -15.22
N GLU A 194 -16.05 6.67 -15.26
CA GLU A 194 -16.43 7.79 -16.13
C GLU A 194 -16.59 9.07 -15.29
N TYR A 195 -15.62 9.99 -15.39
CA TYR A 195 -15.71 11.31 -14.77
C TYR A 195 -15.86 12.43 -15.80
N PRO A 196 -16.55 13.54 -15.46
CA PRO A 196 -16.82 14.63 -16.40
C PRO A 196 -15.58 15.45 -16.79
N PHE A 197 -14.44 15.25 -16.11
CA PHE A 197 -13.18 15.91 -16.39
C PHE A 197 -12.18 15.05 -17.20
N HIS A 198 -12.56 13.81 -17.56
CA HIS A 198 -11.82 12.98 -18.51
C HIS A 198 -12.60 12.86 -19.84
N ASP A 199 -11.87 12.87 -20.96
CA ASP A 199 -12.45 12.70 -22.30
C ASP A 199 -12.76 11.22 -22.63
N GLU A 200 -12.08 10.29 -21.94
CA GLU A 200 -12.22 8.83 -22.08
C GLU A 200 -12.36 8.20 -20.69
N PRO A 201 -12.98 7.00 -20.57
CA PRO A 201 -13.00 6.26 -19.32
C PRO A 201 -11.59 6.02 -18.79
N ILE A 202 -11.46 6.07 -17.47
CA ILE A 202 -10.19 5.91 -16.75
C ILE A 202 -10.11 4.45 -16.36
N GLU A 203 -9.18 3.68 -16.94
CA GLU A 203 -8.88 2.32 -16.50
C GLU A 203 -8.10 2.34 -15.17
N PRO A 204 -8.01 1.22 -14.42
CA PRO A 204 -7.22 1.18 -13.19
C PRO A 204 -5.78 1.61 -13.43
N GLN A 205 -5.32 2.68 -12.76
CA GLN A 205 -4.02 3.32 -13.00
C GLN A 205 -3.68 4.38 -11.96
N VAL A 206 -2.40 4.82 -11.91
CA VAL A 206 -2.06 6.08 -11.25
C VAL A 206 -2.57 7.23 -12.14
N ASP A 207 -3.54 8.00 -11.64
CA ASP A 207 -4.26 9.02 -12.39
C ASP A 207 -3.69 10.42 -12.18
N TYR A 208 -2.60 10.71 -12.90
CA TYR A 208 -2.01 12.05 -12.94
C TYR A 208 -2.95 13.11 -13.55
N GLY A 209 -4.01 12.69 -14.23
CA GLY A 209 -5.02 13.54 -14.84
C GLY A 209 -6.16 13.93 -13.90
N PHE A 210 -6.19 13.42 -12.67
CA PHE A 210 -7.24 13.72 -11.70
C PHE A 210 -7.17 15.20 -11.26
N MET A 211 -7.99 16.04 -11.90
CA MET A 211 -8.18 17.45 -11.57
C MET A 211 -6.87 18.20 -11.18
N PRO A 212 -5.84 18.22 -12.04
CA PRO A 212 -4.52 18.71 -11.66
C PRO A 212 -4.54 20.21 -11.31
N THR A 213 -3.70 20.59 -10.36
CA THR A 213 -3.51 21.97 -9.89
C THR A 213 -2.04 22.36 -10.03
N PRO A 214 -1.63 22.91 -11.17
CA PRO A 214 -0.24 23.31 -11.37
C PRO A 214 0.14 24.41 -10.37
N PRO A 215 1.17 24.21 -9.52
CA PRO A 215 1.65 25.26 -8.63
C PRO A 215 2.44 26.33 -9.40
N GLU A 216 2.69 27.46 -8.74
CA GLU A 216 3.68 28.46 -9.18
C GLU A 216 4.89 28.45 -8.22
N GLU A 217 6.05 28.95 -8.68
CA GLU A 217 7.21 29.22 -7.82
C GLU A 217 6.80 30.08 -6.61
N GLY A 218 7.12 29.61 -5.41
CA GLY A 218 6.72 30.22 -4.15
C GLY A 218 7.85 30.92 -3.38
N SER A 219 7.65 31.07 -2.07
CA SER A 219 8.76 31.29 -1.13
C SER A 219 9.42 29.95 -0.80
N GLU A 220 10.74 29.94 -0.61
CA GLU A 220 11.49 28.72 -0.26
C GLU A 220 10.86 27.99 0.95
N GLY A 221 10.48 26.72 0.79
CA GLY A 221 10.18 25.81 1.90
C GLY A 221 8.98 24.88 1.74
N HIS A 222 8.87 23.97 2.70
CA HIS A 222 7.76 23.04 2.95
C HIS A 222 7.35 23.28 4.41
N GLU A 223 6.60 24.37 4.67
CA GLU A 223 6.17 24.71 6.02
C GLU A 223 4.85 23.98 6.35
N THR A 224 4.92 23.02 7.26
CA THR A 224 3.80 22.13 7.65
C THR A 224 3.43 22.25 9.14
N ASP A 225 3.98 23.24 9.85
CA ASP A 225 3.77 23.49 11.30
C ASP A 225 2.35 23.99 11.67
N TRP A 226 1.41 23.98 10.73
CA TRP A 226 0.01 24.34 10.96
C TRP A 226 -0.75 23.15 11.56
N GLU A 227 -1.70 23.45 12.46
CA GLU A 227 -2.57 22.46 13.09
C GLU A 227 -3.67 22.05 12.10
N THR A 228 -3.92 20.75 11.97
CA THR A 228 -5.02 20.25 11.13
C THR A 228 -6.37 20.55 11.80
N PRO A 229 -7.48 20.55 11.04
CA PRO A 229 -8.81 20.88 11.59
C PRO A 229 -9.27 19.94 12.71
N ASP A 230 -8.98 18.64 12.59
CA ASP A 230 -9.37 17.61 13.56
C ASP A 230 -8.30 17.36 14.65
N GLY A 231 -7.05 17.77 14.40
CA GLY A 231 -5.90 17.49 15.26
C GLY A 231 -5.60 16.00 15.32
N GLY A 232 -5.99 15.25 14.28
CA GLY A 232 -5.85 13.81 14.17
C GLY A 232 -4.50 13.35 13.62
N GLU A 233 -3.62 14.28 13.22
CA GLU A 233 -2.33 13.93 12.63
C GLU A 233 -1.48 13.04 13.55
N GLY A 234 -0.80 12.07 12.95
CA GLY A 234 0.10 11.16 13.64
C GLY A 234 0.07 9.74 13.08
N ASP A 235 0.93 8.90 13.65
CA ASP A 235 0.97 7.48 13.35
C ASP A 235 -0.33 6.77 13.76
N LEU A 236 -0.66 5.69 13.05
CA LEU A 236 -1.77 4.82 13.40
C LEU A 236 -1.66 4.38 14.86
N SER A 237 -2.74 4.55 15.62
CA SER A 237 -2.82 3.91 16.93
C SER A 237 -2.95 2.39 16.75
N ALA A 238 -2.59 1.62 17.78
CA ALA A 238 -2.83 0.18 17.75
C ALA A 238 -4.32 -0.18 17.55
N GLU A 239 -5.25 0.67 18.03
CA GLU A 239 -6.69 0.48 17.81
C GLU A 239 -7.04 0.66 16.32
N ASP A 240 -6.54 1.72 15.68
CA ASP A 240 -6.82 2.01 14.27
C ASP A 240 -6.16 0.98 13.34
N ARG A 241 -4.92 0.58 13.65
CA ARG A 241 -4.22 -0.48 12.92
C ARG A 241 -4.98 -1.80 12.99
N ASP A 242 -5.44 -2.21 14.18
CA ASP A 242 -6.20 -3.45 14.34
C ASP A 242 -7.54 -3.38 13.57
N VAL A 243 -8.20 -2.21 13.53
CA VAL A 243 -9.42 -1.98 12.73
C VAL A 243 -9.14 -2.08 11.23
N LEU A 244 -8.05 -1.51 10.74
CA LEU A 244 -7.64 -1.62 9.34
C LEU A 244 -7.32 -3.07 8.96
N ILE A 245 -6.61 -3.81 9.81
CA ILE A 245 -6.33 -5.24 9.60
C ILE A 245 -7.64 -6.04 9.51
N GLU A 246 -8.63 -5.75 10.34
CA GLU A 246 -9.95 -6.40 10.28
C GLU A 246 -10.73 -6.03 9.01
N ALA A 247 -10.58 -4.80 8.50
CA ALA A 247 -11.24 -4.37 7.26
C ALA A 247 -10.56 -4.92 5.99
N PHE A 248 -9.28 -5.27 6.06
CA PHE A 248 -8.45 -5.80 4.97
C PHE A 248 -8.17 -7.30 5.19
N ASP A 249 -9.22 -8.10 5.35
CA ASP A 249 -9.13 -9.50 5.75
C ASP A 249 -9.20 -10.51 4.58
N ASP A 250 -9.13 -10.02 3.34
CA ASP A 250 -9.21 -10.89 2.17
C ASP A 250 -7.90 -11.64 1.92
N SER A 251 -8.01 -12.76 1.21
CA SER A 251 -6.87 -13.48 0.65
C SER A 251 -6.96 -13.48 -0.87
N TRP A 252 -5.82 -13.27 -1.52
CA TRP A 252 -5.69 -13.38 -2.96
C TRP A 252 -4.54 -14.29 -3.38
N THR A 253 -3.78 -14.90 -2.47
CA THR A 253 -2.68 -15.82 -2.78
C THR A 253 -2.97 -17.23 -2.26
N GLU A 254 -2.38 -18.24 -2.91
CA GLU A 254 -2.48 -19.65 -2.50
C GLU A 254 -1.10 -20.29 -2.36
N GLY A 255 -0.90 -21.04 -1.27
CA GLY A 255 0.33 -21.78 -0.99
C GLY A 255 1.46 -20.96 -0.36
N GLN A 256 1.23 -19.66 -0.13
CA GLN A 256 2.26 -18.71 0.27
C GLN A 256 2.21 -18.32 1.76
N ASP A 257 1.28 -18.90 2.52
CA ASP A 257 0.97 -18.56 3.92
C ASP A 257 2.05 -18.99 4.94
N ASP A 258 2.98 -19.87 4.53
CA ASP A 258 4.00 -20.47 5.40
C ASP A 258 5.31 -19.66 5.46
N ALA A 259 5.33 -18.41 4.97
CA ALA A 259 6.56 -17.64 4.92
C ALA A 259 7.13 -17.40 6.33
N PRO A 260 8.44 -17.65 6.54
CA PRO A 260 9.06 -17.43 7.84
C PRO A 260 8.92 -15.95 8.23
N HIS A 261 8.34 -15.72 9.40
CA HIS A 261 8.03 -14.40 10.00
C HIS A 261 6.74 -13.72 9.57
N GLY A 262 5.86 -14.33 8.79
CA GLY A 262 4.60 -13.67 8.38
C GLY A 262 4.77 -12.75 7.18
N THR A 263 5.72 -13.04 6.29
CA THR A 263 5.79 -12.36 4.99
C THR A 263 4.62 -12.83 4.12
N PRO A 264 3.90 -11.92 3.45
CA PRO A 264 4.12 -10.49 3.41
C PRO A 264 3.56 -9.76 4.64
N ALA A 265 4.17 -8.62 4.99
CA ALA A 265 3.61 -7.66 5.94
C ALA A 265 2.38 -6.93 5.38
N HIS A 266 1.54 -7.64 4.62
CA HIS A 266 0.43 -7.10 3.86
C HIS A 266 -0.91 -7.67 4.33
N VAL A 267 -1.91 -6.81 4.31
CA VAL A 267 -3.34 -7.16 4.44
C VAL A 267 -4.07 -6.62 3.21
N TRP A 268 -5.13 -7.30 2.77
CA TRP A 268 -5.69 -7.12 1.43
C TRP A 268 -7.21 -6.93 1.47
N LYS A 269 -7.75 -6.17 0.52
CA LYS A 269 -9.20 -6.05 0.33
C LYS A 269 -9.54 -6.02 -1.14
N TRP A 270 -10.31 -6.98 -1.63
CA TRP A 270 -10.88 -6.91 -2.96
C TRP A 270 -11.88 -5.75 -3.02
N VAL A 271 -11.77 -4.95 -4.08
CA VAL A 271 -12.67 -3.82 -4.33
C VAL A 271 -13.43 -3.98 -5.64
N SER A 272 -12.99 -4.92 -6.49
CA SER A 272 -13.68 -5.37 -7.70
C SER A 272 -13.28 -6.81 -8.03
N GLU A 273 -13.85 -7.36 -9.11
CA GLU A 273 -13.45 -8.68 -9.64
C GLU A 273 -11.98 -8.72 -10.12
N GLU A 274 -11.38 -7.57 -10.41
CA GLU A 274 -10.05 -7.45 -11.03
C GLU A 274 -9.00 -6.78 -10.14
N THR A 275 -9.41 -6.06 -9.10
CA THR A 275 -8.51 -5.22 -8.30
C THR A 275 -8.72 -5.38 -6.81
N PHE A 276 -7.61 -5.40 -6.09
CA PHE A 276 -7.57 -5.35 -4.63
C PHE A 276 -6.70 -4.19 -4.17
N LEU A 277 -6.96 -3.73 -2.96
CA LEU A 277 -6.09 -2.82 -2.22
C LEU A 277 -5.19 -3.61 -1.28
N PHE A 278 -4.09 -2.99 -0.89
CA PHE A 278 -3.24 -3.54 0.15
C PHE A 278 -2.65 -2.47 1.05
N LEU A 279 -2.48 -2.84 2.31
CA LEU A 279 -1.72 -2.10 3.32
C LEU A 279 -0.45 -2.88 3.61
N HIS A 280 0.71 -2.26 3.46
CA HIS A 280 2.01 -2.86 3.77
C HIS A 280 2.61 -2.18 4.99
N PHE A 281 2.83 -2.95 6.04
CA PHE A 281 3.39 -2.50 7.31
C PHE A 281 4.90 -2.75 7.43
N ASP A 282 5.54 -2.05 8.36
CA ASP A 282 6.98 -2.17 8.63
C ASP A 282 7.40 -3.45 9.38
N ASP A 283 6.43 -4.21 9.91
CA ASP A 283 6.67 -5.51 10.54
C ASP A 283 5.76 -6.59 9.91
N PRO A 284 6.30 -7.77 9.56
CA PRO A 284 5.51 -8.88 9.03
C PRO A 284 4.52 -9.49 10.04
N ALA A 285 4.77 -9.34 11.35
CA ALA A 285 3.71 -9.49 12.34
C ALA A 285 2.90 -8.18 12.37
N VAL A 286 1.92 -8.05 11.49
CA VAL A 286 1.16 -6.80 11.30
C VAL A 286 0.49 -6.27 12.57
N GLU A 287 0.18 -7.13 13.55
CA GLU A 287 -0.35 -6.73 14.86
C GLU A 287 0.74 -6.19 15.82
N GLU A 288 2.01 -6.30 15.45
CA GLU A 288 3.16 -5.72 16.14
C GLU A 288 3.74 -4.51 15.41
N ALA A 289 3.34 -4.27 14.15
CA ALA A 289 3.81 -3.16 13.33
C ALA A 289 3.54 -1.78 13.95
N GLU A 290 4.48 -0.87 13.75
CA GLU A 290 4.41 0.52 14.23
C GLU A 290 3.95 1.46 13.13
N ASN A 291 4.28 1.17 11.87
CA ASN A 291 4.09 2.08 10.76
C ASN A 291 3.47 1.39 9.55
N LEU A 292 2.47 2.03 8.94
CA LEU A 292 2.06 1.72 7.57
C LEU A 292 3.09 2.36 6.64
N ILE A 293 3.79 1.58 5.81
CA ILE A 293 4.85 2.09 4.92
C ILE A 293 4.39 2.20 3.47
N TYR A 294 3.50 1.31 2.99
CA TYR A 294 2.85 1.46 1.68
C TYR A 294 1.34 1.30 1.75
N PHE A 295 0.66 2.01 0.87
CA PHE A 295 -0.73 1.81 0.50
C PHE A 295 -0.79 1.69 -1.02
N GLY A 296 -1.45 0.67 -1.54
CA GLY A 296 -1.40 0.41 -2.98
C GLY A 296 -2.54 -0.44 -3.48
N MET A 297 -2.42 -0.81 -4.75
CA MET A 297 -3.37 -1.71 -5.39
C MET A 297 -2.65 -2.77 -6.22
N GLY A 298 -3.29 -3.94 -6.32
CA GLY A 298 -2.98 -4.94 -7.33
C GLY A 298 -4.08 -5.02 -8.38
N LYS A 299 -3.68 -5.15 -9.64
CA LYS A 299 -4.57 -5.51 -10.74
C LYS A 299 -4.23 -6.91 -11.22
N ARG A 300 -5.22 -7.78 -11.23
CA ARG A 300 -5.09 -9.14 -11.73
C ARG A 300 -4.66 -9.14 -13.20
N GLY A 301 -3.76 -10.06 -13.55
CA GLY A 301 -3.34 -10.27 -14.93
C GLY A 301 -2.34 -11.41 -15.06
N GLN A 302 -1.88 -11.62 -16.29
CA GLN A 302 -0.76 -12.48 -16.61
C GLN A 302 0.57 -11.73 -16.49
N PHE A 303 1.66 -12.48 -16.34
CA PHE A 303 3.01 -11.95 -16.34
C PHE A 303 3.45 -11.57 -17.77
N THR A 304 2.82 -10.53 -18.32
CA THR A 304 3.11 -9.99 -19.66
C THR A 304 3.02 -8.48 -19.64
N SER A 305 3.74 -7.81 -20.55
CA SER A 305 3.65 -6.36 -20.66
C SER A 305 2.28 -5.84 -21.12
N ASP A 306 1.49 -6.68 -21.81
CA ASP A 306 0.15 -6.32 -22.29
C ASP A 306 -0.89 -6.26 -21.17
N ASP A 307 -0.65 -6.99 -20.07
CA ASP A 307 -1.55 -7.04 -18.91
C ASP A 307 -1.18 -6.04 -17.80
N ILE A 308 -0.03 -5.36 -17.93
CA ILE A 308 0.26 -4.15 -17.17
C ILE A 308 -0.77 -3.08 -17.60
N PRO A 309 -1.35 -2.29 -16.67
CA PRO A 309 -2.23 -1.19 -17.04
C PRO A 309 -1.60 -0.28 -18.12
N ALA A 310 -2.39 0.08 -19.13
CA ALA A 310 -1.87 0.70 -20.34
C ALA A 310 -1.16 2.02 -20.05
N GLY A 311 0.12 2.12 -20.44
CA GLY A 311 0.94 3.31 -20.20
C GLY A 311 1.47 3.44 -18.77
N GLN A 312 1.31 2.42 -17.93
CA GLN A 312 1.66 2.45 -16.50
C GLN A 312 2.80 1.47 -16.16
N ALA A 313 3.62 1.06 -17.13
CA ALA A 313 4.73 0.14 -16.90
C ALA A 313 5.81 0.68 -15.96
N ASP A 314 5.91 2.00 -15.85
CA ASP A 314 6.83 2.64 -14.90
C ASP A 314 6.23 2.73 -13.47
N GLU A 315 4.93 2.46 -13.30
CA GLU A 315 4.23 2.55 -12.00
C GLU A 315 3.87 1.18 -11.42
N PHE A 316 3.40 0.26 -12.27
CA PHE A 316 3.11 -1.12 -11.93
C PHE A 316 4.35 -1.98 -12.17
N THR A 317 5.38 -1.75 -11.36
CA THR A 317 6.72 -2.33 -11.57
C THR A 317 6.86 -3.74 -11.00
N HIS A 318 5.98 -4.14 -10.09
CA HIS A 318 6.06 -5.40 -9.37
C HIS A 318 4.94 -6.36 -9.78
N PHE A 319 5.30 -7.58 -10.18
CA PHE A 319 4.36 -8.68 -10.38
C PHE A 319 4.53 -9.73 -9.29
N HIS A 320 3.42 -10.26 -8.82
CA HIS A 320 3.41 -11.36 -7.86
C HIS A 320 2.39 -12.42 -8.27
N LYS A 321 2.82 -13.68 -8.32
CA LYS A 321 1.96 -14.81 -8.68
C LYS A 321 0.90 -15.07 -7.63
N HIS A 322 -0.27 -15.47 -8.09
CA HIS A 322 -1.35 -15.95 -7.24
C HIS A 322 -0.93 -17.21 -6.46
N GLU A 323 -0.36 -18.18 -7.17
CA GLU A 323 -0.03 -19.50 -6.63
C GLU A 323 1.49 -19.70 -6.61
N ALA A 324 2.07 -20.00 -5.45
CA ALA A 324 3.49 -20.32 -5.33
C ALA A 324 3.79 -21.09 -4.05
N ASP A 325 4.90 -21.84 -4.04
CA ASP A 325 5.33 -22.64 -2.87
C ASP A 325 5.83 -21.80 -1.68
N SER A 326 6.03 -20.49 -1.88
CA SER A 326 6.41 -19.51 -0.85
C SER A 326 6.23 -18.10 -1.38
N TRP A 327 6.21 -17.10 -0.49
CA TRP A 327 6.19 -15.69 -0.88
C TRP A 327 7.33 -15.31 -1.83
N ASP A 328 8.58 -15.66 -1.50
CA ASP A 328 9.73 -15.39 -2.35
C ASP A 328 9.61 -16.06 -3.72
N ALA A 329 9.01 -17.24 -3.78
CA ALA A 329 8.74 -17.93 -5.04
C ALA A 329 7.60 -17.28 -5.83
N GLY A 330 6.72 -16.52 -5.18
CA GLY A 330 5.63 -15.76 -5.79
C GLY A 330 6.11 -14.53 -6.57
N HIS A 331 7.26 -13.96 -6.19
CA HIS A 331 7.83 -12.78 -6.82
C HIS A 331 8.15 -13.00 -8.31
N GLY A 332 7.55 -12.17 -9.18
CA GLY A 332 7.71 -12.22 -10.63
C GLY A 332 7.12 -13.47 -11.28
N GLY A 333 7.40 -13.63 -12.58
CA GLY A 333 7.06 -14.84 -13.33
C GLY A 333 8.26 -15.36 -14.13
N GLN A 334 8.14 -16.59 -14.60
CA GLN A 334 9.06 -17.28 -15.48
C GLN A 334 8.47 -17.46 -16.89
N ASP A 335 7.14 -17.42 -17.01
CA ASP A 335 6.41 -17.61 -18.27
C ASP A 335 5.22 -16.64 -18.36
N ALA A 336 4.94 -16.17 -19.58
CA ALA A 336 3.81 -15.30 -19.92
C ALA A 336 2.44 -15.93 -19.63
N GLU A 337 2.37 -17.26 -19.53
CA GLU A 337 1.14 -17.99 -19.19
C GLU A 337 0.81 -17.91 -17.68
N GLN A 338 1.73 -17.42 -16.85
CA GLN A 338 1.54 -17.35 -15.40
C GLN A 338 0.67 -16.18 -14.99
N TRP A 339 -0.24 -16.44 -14.05
CA TRP A 339 -1.22 -15.51 -13.52
C TRP A 339 -0.85 -15.01 -12.13
N GLY A 340 -1.28 -13.80 -11.83
CA GLY A 340 -1.01 -13.12 -10.58
C GLY A 340 -1.65 -11.75 -10.57
N ALA A 341 -0.92 -10.79 -10.03
CA ALA A 341 -1.28 -9.38 -10.06
C ALA A 341 -0.06 -8.52 -10.39
N TRP A 342 -0.30 -7.44 -11.12
CA TRP A 342 0.61 -6.29 -11.23
C TRP A 342 0.28 -5.31 -10.11
N LEU A 343 1.28 -4.88 -9.36
CA LEU A 343 1.11 -4.07 -8.16
C LEU A 343 1.79 -2.71 -8.32
N VAL A 344 1.12 -1.67 -7.83
CA VAL A 344 1.70 -0.34 -7.60
C VAL A 344 1.81 -0.12 -6.09
N HIS A 345 3.01 0.26 -5.65
CA HIS A 345 3.31 0.56 -4.25
C HIS A 345 3.45 2.06 -4.09
N HIS A 346 2.56 2.69 -3.32
CA HIS A 346 2.69 4.10 -2.96
C HIS A 346 3.17 4.20 -1.52
N ALA A 347 4.40 4.68 -1.34
CA ALA A 347 4.96 4.95 -0.04
C ALA A 347 4.13 6.03 0.66
N THR A 348 3.82 5.81 1.93
CA THR A 348 3.01 6.74 2.76
C THR A 348 3.88 7.61 3.67
N ARG A 349 5.19 7.34 3.71
CA ARG A 349 6.19 8.06 4.50
C ARG A 349 7.59 7.72 3.98
N ASP A 350 8.56 8.53 4.37
CA ASP A 350 9.96 8.23 4.13
C ASP A 350 10.42 7.05 4.97
N HIS A 351 11.14 6.10 4.37
CA HIS A 351 11.68 4.92 5.06
C HIS A 351 12.86 4.29 4.29
N GLU A 352 13.55 3.32 4.90
CA GLU A 352 14.66 2.60 4.26
C GLU A 352 14.24 1.18 3.89
N MET A 353 14.48 0.80 2.65
CA MET A 353 14.27 -0.55 2.12
C MET A 353 15.59 -1.15 1.62
N PRO A 354 15.67 -2.47 1.35
CA PRO A 354 16.90 -3.09 0.83
C PRO A 354 17.44 -2.48 -0.47
N TRP A 355 16.62 -1.74 -1.24
CA TRP A 355 17.02 -1.02 -2.45
C TRP A 355 17.42 0.44 -2.22
N GLY A 356 17.19 1.01 -1.03
CA GLY A 356 17.61 2.36 -0.68
C GLY A 356 16.60 3.14 0.16
N ASP A 357 16.85 4.44 0.28
CA ASP A 357 15.89 5.39 0.84
C ASP A 357 14.68 5.51 -0.10
N VAL A 358 13.49 5.40 0.47
CA VAL A 358 12.20 5.55 -0.20
C VAL A 358 11.55 6.82 0.33
N GLU A 359 11.19 7.72 -0.57
CA GLU A 359 10.43 8.93 -0.27
C GLU A 359 8.93 8.67 -0.46
N VAL A 360 8.07 9.44 0.20
CA VAL A 360 6.62 9.39 -0.03
C VAL A 360 6.29 9.62 -1.52
N GLY A 361 5.47 8.75 -2.10
CA GLY A 361 5.28 8.71 -3.56
C GLY A 361 5.16 7.29 -4.12
N VAL A 362 5.04 7.15 -5.45
CA VAL A 362 5.06 5.83 -6.09
C VAL A 362 6.50 5.29 -6.09
N ASP A 363 6.70 4.15 -5.42
CA ASP A 363 7.99 3.48 -5.33
C ASP A 363 8.22 2.60 -6.55
N ARG A 364 8.83 3.20 -7.57
CA ARG A 364 9.17 2.55 -8.85
C ARG A 364 10.32 1.55 -8.71
N GLU A 365 11.04 1.58 -7.59
CA GLU A 365 12.14 0.65 -7.29
C GLU A 365 11.69 -0.50 -6.38
N PHE A 366 10.40 -0.57 -6.03
CA PHE A 366 9.83 -1.66 -5.25
C PHE A 366 9.92 -2.97 -6.03
N MET A 367 10.97 -3.75 -5.75
CA MET A 367 11.17 -5.11 -6.26
C MET A 367 10.69 -5.29 -7.72
N PRO A 368 11.25 -4.54 -8.69
CA PRO A 368 10.74 -4.54 -10.05
C PRO A 368 10.91 -5.89 -10.73
N THR A 369 9.91 -6.27 -11.52
CA THR A 369 9.89 -7.52 -12.29
C THR A 369 9.75 -7.22 -13.78
N GLU A 370 10.72 -7.67 -14.58
CA GLU A 370 10.71 -7.46 -16.03
C GLU A 370 9.70 -8.40 -16.70
N ALA A 371 8.58 -7.85 -17.21
CA ALA A 371 7.62 -8.63 -17.97
C ALA A 371 8.23 -9.13 -19.30
N PRO A 372 7.96 -10.38 -19.72
CA PRO A 372 8.22 -10.81 -21.09
C PRO A 372 7.34 -10.05 -22.09
N GLU A 373 7.90 -9.79 -23.27
CA GLU A 373 7.19 -9.26 -24.45
C GLU A 373 6.19 -10.27 -25.04
#